data_AF-X1I3E9-F1
#
_entry.id   AF-X1I3E9-F1
#
_cell.length_a   1.000
_cell.length_b   1.000
_cell.length_c   1.000
_cell.angle_alpha   90.00
_cell.angle_beta   90.00
_cell.angle_gamma   90.00
#
_symmetry.space_group_name_H-M   'P 1'
#
loop_
_entity.id
_entity.type
_entity.pdbx_description
1 polymer ?
#
loop_
_entity_poly.entity_id
_entity_poly.type
_entity_poly.pdbx_seq_one_letter_code
_entity_poly.pdbx_strand_id
1 'polypeptide(L)'
;RPSLVKYSPEDIPGAQVANLISGTPYNIESITRFSKIPGEYAVTLLSFGLMSHANVTFYTDVDGFTRVIDSETYGCYHLDKDEDVFVPAKSTMYLKLLSDADVDDYPIRYLIRVSKPSVIEKILLGIKLTDADTPSNNKFGLDDMLRSGYVPRRTSLLVARKQIARTITANADA
;
A
#
# COMPACT_ATOMS: atom_id res chain seq x y z
N ARG A 1 -14.34 18.07 -0.23
CA ARG A 1 -13.78 17.56 -1.52
C ARG A 1 -14.14 16.09 -1.65
N PRO A 2 -14.86 15.68 -2.70
CA PRO A 2 -15.24 14.28 -2.96
C PRO A 2 -14.01 13.39 -3.14
N SER A 3 -14.14 12.09 -2.89
CA SER A 3 -13.06 11.11 -3.11
C SER A 3 -12.71 11.06 -4.60
N LEU A 4 -11.40 10.98 -4.93
CA LEU A 4 -10.92 10.89 -6.31
C LEU A 4 -11.12 9.51 -6.95
N VAL A 5 -11.58 8.51 -6.21
CA VAL A 5 -11.72 7.12 -6.67
C VAL A 5 -12.94 7.02 -7.59
N LYS A 6 -12.72 6.66 -8.86
CA LYS A 6 -13.82 6.49 -9.83
C LYS A 6 -14.34 5.04 -9.87
N TYR A 7 -13.45 4.05 -9.75
CA TYR A 7 -13.82 2.63 -9.82
C TYR A 7 -12.97 1.80 -8.86
N SER A 8 -13.60 1.14 -7.89
CA SER A 8 -12.89 0.35 -6.87
C SER A 8 -12.90 -1.15 -7.21
N PRO A 9 -11.77 -1.88 -7.10
CA PRO A 9 -10.43 -1.40 -6.74
C PRO A 9 -9.73 -0.64 -7.89
N GLU A 10 -8.95 0.38 -7.55
CA GLU A 10 -8.15 1.18 -8.48
C GLU A 10 -6.66 1.08 -8.13
N ASP A 11 -5.83 0.78 -9.13
CA ASP A 11 -4.37 0.80 -9.02
C ASP A 11 -3.86 2.14 -9.56
N ILE A 12 -3.19 2.90 -8.71
CA ILE A 12 -2.74 4.27 -8.95
C ILE A 12 -1.21 4.28 -8.95
N PRO A 13 -0.57 4.24 -10.13
CA PRO A 13 0.86 4.45 -10.22
C PRO A 13 1.18 5.93 -9.95
N GLY A 14 2.30 6.17 -9.27
CA GLY A 14 2.86 7.50 -9.06
C GLY A 14 4.33 7.50 -9.39
N ALA A 15 4.80 8.60 -9.97
CA ALA A 15 6.21 8.84 -10.24
C ALA A 15 6.50 10.33 -10.07
N GLN A 16 7.67 10.65 -9.51
CA GLN A 16 8.12 12.01 -9.34
C GLN A 16 9.65 12.06 -9.23
N VAL A 17 10.18 13.28 -9.35
CA VAL A 17 11.58 13.60 -9.09
C VAL A 17 11.61 14.58 -7.91
N ALA A 18 12.43 14.29 -6.91
CA ALA A 18 12.50 15.04 -5.66
C ALA A 18 13.88 15.68 -5.48
N ASN A 19 13.89 16.94 -5.03
CA ASN A 19 15.09 17.60 -4.53
C ASN A 19 15.06 17.52 -3.01
N LEU A 20 16.02 16.81 -2.44
CA LEU A 20 16.12 16.50 -1.03
C LEU A 20 17.07 17.47 -0.35
N ILE A 21 16.64 18.04 0.76
CA ILE A 21 17.47 18.89 1.62
C ILE A 21 17.92 18.04 2.80
N SER A 22 19.22 18.13 3.12
CA SER A 22 19.84 17.41 4.22
C SER A 22 19.05 17.55 5.53
N GLY A 23 18.77 16.42 6.18
CA GLY A 23 18.06 16.33 7.45
C GLY A 23 16.56 16.68 7.41
N THR A 24 16.00 17.00 6.24
CA THR A 24 14.60 17.42 6.09
C THR A 24 13.77 16.36 5.38
N PRO A 25 12.74 15.78 6.02
CA PRO A 25 11.85 14.84 5.36
C PRO A 25 11.14 15.43 4.14
N TYR A 26 11.24 14.74 3.00
CA TYR A 26 10.48 15.04 1.79
C TYR A 26 9.24 14.15 1.72
N ASN A 27 8.04 14.75 1.62
CA ASN A 27 6.79 14.01 1.48
C ASN A 27 6.53 13.69 0.00
N ILE A 28 6.54 12.41 -0.35
CA ILE A 28 6.27 11.92 -1.70
C ILE A 28 4.77 11.92 -1.98
N GLU A 29 4.00 11.29 -1.08
CA GLU A 29 2.57 11.07 -1.27
C GLU A 29 1.87 10.96 0.08
N SER A 30 0.58 11.35 0.11
CA SER A 30 -0.27 11.26 1.27
C SER A 30 -1.65 10.72 0.89
N ILE A 31 -2.02 9.57 1.47
CA ILE A 31 -3.28 8.91 1.14
C ILE A 31 -4.52 9.62 1.70
N THR A 32 -4.35 10.66 2.51
CA THR A 32 -5.46 11.50 3.02
C THR A 32 -6.29 12.10 1.90
N ARG A 33 -5.77 12.13 0.66
CA ARG A 33 -6.52 12.50 -0.53
C ARG A 33 -7.55 11.45 -1.00
N PHE A 34 -7.41 10.19 -0.58
CA PHE A 34 -8.22 9.06 -1.03
C PHE A 34 -9.22 8.56 0.02
N SER A 35 -8.83 8.52 1.30
CA SER A 35 -9.69 8.07 2.39
C SER A 35 -9.82 9.18 3.42
N LYS A 36 -11.02 9.73 3.55
CA LYS A 36 -11.35 10.75 4.58
C LYS A 36 -12.16 10.18 5.73
N ILE A 37 -12.88 9.10 5.44
CA ILE A 37 -13.72 8.38 6.39
C ILE A 37 -13.05 7.02 6.60
N PRO A 38 -12.54 6.73 7.80
CA PRO A 38 -11.95 5.44 8.10
C PRO A 38 -12.91 4.30 7.75
N GLY A 39 -12.45 3.38 6.90
CA GLY A 39 -13.24 2.23 6.46
C GLY A 39 -14.08 2.42 5.19
N GLU A 40 -14.15 3.62 4.62
CA GLU A 40 -14.75 3.85 3.29
C GLU A 40 -13.87 3.21 2.20
N TYR A 41 -12.57 3.49 2.26
CA TYR A 41 -11.55 2.88 1.43
C TYR A 41 -10.34 2.52 2.29
N ALA A 42 -9.72 1.39 1.97
CA ALA A 42 -8.37 1.06 2.40
C ALA A 42 -7.40 1.36 1.26
N VAL A 43 -6.24 1.90 1.64
CA VAL A 43 -5.17 2.23 0.70
C VAL A 43 -3.98 1.35 1.02
N THR A 44 -3.43 0.68 0.01
CA THR A 44 -2.31 -0.25 0.18
C THR A 44 -1.15 0.18 -0.71
N LEU A 45 0.03 0.40 -0.11
CA LEU A 45 1.26 0.48 -0.88
C LEU A 45 1.61 -0.93 -1.36
N LEU A 46 1.64 -1.12 -2.68
CA LEU A 46 1.92 -2.39 -3.33
C LEU A 46 3.38 -2.52 -3.78
N SER A 47 3.98 -1.42 -4.21
CA SER A 47 5.39 -1.42 -4.58
C SER A 47 5.99 -0.02 -4.55
N PHE A 48 7.31 0.04 -4.50
CA PHE A 48 8.08 1.24 -4.79
C PHE A 48 9.34 0.91 -5.60
N GLY A 49 9.84 1.87 -6.36
CA GLY A 49 11.10 1.79 -7.09
C GLY A 49 11.89 3.07 -6.85
N LEU A 50 13.17 2.93 -6.53
CA LEU A 50 14.03 4.01 -6.03
C LEU A 50 15.36 4.06 -6.78
N MET A 51 15.97 5.24 -6.84
CA MET A 51 17.38 5.34 -7.22
C MET A 51 18.25 4.89 -6.05
N SER A 52 19.22 4.00 -6.32
CA SER A 52 20.18 3.60 -5.29
C SER A 52 21.03 4.82 -4.87
N HIS A 53 21.02 5.16 -3.59
CA HIS A 53 21.82 6.26 -3.05
C HIS A 53 22.21 6.01 -1.59
N ALA A 54 23.48 6.24 -1.25
CA ALA A 54 24.02 5.90 0.07
C ALA A 54 23.40 6.72 1.22
N ASN A 55 23.03 7.96 0.94
CA ASN A 55 22.58 8.90 1.98
C ASN A 55 21.05 9.06 2.03
N VAL A 56 20.28 8.30 1.24
CA VAL A 56 18.82 8.45 1.18
C VAL A 56 18.16 7.22 1.78
N THR A 57 17.16 7.47 2.61
CA THR A 57 16.30 6.46 3.24
C THR A 57 14.85 6.71 2.84
N PHE A 58 14.18 5.66 2.38
CA PHE A 58 12.75 5.64 2.16
C PHE A 58 12.05 5.07 3.39
N TYR A 59 11.03 5.76 3.87
CA TYR A 59 10.22 5.26 4.97
C TYR A 59 8.76 5.63 4.83
N THR A 60 7.91 4.87 5.52
CA THR A 60 6.46 5.07 5.50
C THR A 60 5.89 5.19 6.90
N ASP A 61 5.07 6.20 7.12
CA ASP A 61 4.29 6.35 8.36
C ASP A 61 2.83 6.01 8.05
N VAL A 62 2.21 5.14 8.85
CA VAL A 62 0.87 4.59 8.59
C VAL A 62 0.04 4.59 9.85
N ASP A 63 -1.15 5.20 9.80
CA ASP A 63 -2.18 5.15 10.85
C ASP A 63 -1.67 5.46 12.28
N GLY A 64 -0.68 6.35 12.39
CA GLY A 64 -0.04 6.74 13.65
C GLY A 64 1.20 5.92 14.03
N PHE A 65 1.50 4.84 13.30
CA PHE A 65 2.76 4.13 13.38
C PHE A 65 3.79 4.80 12.49
N THR A 66 5.00 5.00 13.01
CA THR A 66 6.10 5.62 12.29
C THR A 66 7.03 4.56 11.71
N ARG A 67 7.61 4.84 10.53
CA ARG A 67 8.64 4.01 9.90
C ARG A 67 8.27 2.52 9.81
N VAL A 68 7.04 2.24 9.37
CA VAL A 68 6.54 0.87 9.12
C VAL A 68 7.38 0.16 8.06
N ILE A 69 7.77 0.91 7.02
CA ILE A 69 8.96 0.61 6.21
C ILE A 69 10.03 1.60 6.64
N ASP A 70 11.26 1.13 6.80
CA ASP A 70 12.46 1.96 6.97
C ASP A 70 13.58 1.28 6.16
N SER A 71 13.84 1.78 4.96
CA SER A 71 14.70 1.14 3.99
C SER A 71 15.74 2.11 3.45
N GLU A 72 17.00 1.79 3.68
CA GLU A 72 18.13 2.50 3.07
C GLU A 72 18.12 2.21 1.57
N THR A 73 18.12 3.27 0.75
CA THR A 73 17.82 3.11 -0.68
C THR A 73 18.95 2.45 -1.47
N TYR A 74 20.18 2.48 -0.96
CA TYR A 74 21.30 1.78 -1.60
C TYR A 74 21.14 0.25 -1.59
N GLY A 75 20.36 -0.28 -0.64
CA GLY A 75 20.05 -1.71 -0.53
C GLY A 75 18.81 -2.15 -1.31
N CYS A 76 18.06 -1.23 -1.90
CA CYS A 76 16.84 -1.52 -2.67
C CYS A 76 17.14 -1.84 -4.14
N TYR A 77 16.19 -2.51 -4.81
CA TYR A 77 16.16 -2.60 -6.26
C TYR A 77 16.13 -1.19 -6.89
N HIS A 78 16.82 -1.08 -8.02
CA HIS A 78 16.92 0.16 -8.77
C HIS A 78 15.61 0.46 -9.53
N LEU A 79 15.53 1.62 -10.21
CA LEU A 79 14.32 2.10 -10.89
C LEU A 79 13.84 1.19 -12.04
N ASP A 80 14.61 0.19 -12.43
CA ASP A 80 14.19 -0.81 -13.42
C ASP A 80 13.26 -1.85 -12.80
N LYS A 81 13.32 -2.05 -11.48
CA LYS A 81 12.51 -3.03 -10.74
C LYS A 81 11.77 -2.40 -9.57
N ASP A 82 10.74 -3.10 -9.14
CA ASP A 82 9.89 -2.67 -8.03
C ASP A 82 10.17 -3.58 -6.83
N GLU A 83 10.33 -2.96 -5.67
CA GLU A 83 10.24 -3.62 -4.39
C GLU A 83 8.77 -3.88 -4.08
N ASP A 84 8.35 -5.14 -4.16
CA ASP A 84 7.00 -5.57 -3.81
C ASP A 84 6.80 -5.46 -2.29
N VAL A 85 5.89 -4.60 -1.88
CA VAL A 85 5.48 -4.44 -0.48
C VAL A 85 3.98 -4.62 -0.31
N PHE A 86 3.53 -4.85 0.91
CA PHE A 86 2.11 -4.92 1.20
C PHE A 86 1.83 -4.21 2.52
N VAL A 87 1.70 -2.89 2.44
CA VAL A 87 1.44 -2.04 3.60
C VAL A 87 0.05 -1.43 3.45
N PRO A 88 -0.97 -1.97 4.15
CA PRO A 88 -2.31 -1.42 4.13
C PRO A 88 -2.45 -0.28 5.15
N ALA A 89 -3.32 0.67 4.85
CA ALA A 89 -3.66 1.81 5.70
C ALA A 89 -5.16 2.08 5.64
N LYS A 90 -5.75 2.42 6.80
CA LYS A 90 -7.18 2.76 6.92
C LYS A 90 -7.47 4.25 6.81
N SER A 91 -6.55 5.09 7.28
CA SER A 91 -6.79 6.53 7.46
C SER A 91 -5.64 7.37 6.95
N THR A 92 -4.40 7.06 7.35
CA THR A 92 -3.23 7.86 6.99
C THR A 92 -2.07 6.97 6.57
N MET A 93 -1.35 7.44 5.57
CA MET A 93 -0.13 6.86 5.05
C MET A 93 0.62 8.00 4.37
N TYR A 94 1.88 8.15 4.75
CA TYR A 94 2.81 9.10 4.17
C TYR A 94 4.01 8.33 3.64
N LEU A 95 4.28 8.50 2.36
CA LEU A 95 5.51 8.01 1.74
C LEU A 95 6.55 9.12 1.85
N LYS A 96 7.72 8.84 2.43
CA LYS A 96 8.72 9.87 2.73
C LYS A 96 10.13 9.45 2.33
N LEU A 97 10.94 10.45 1.98
CA LEU A 97 12.39 10.32 1.86
C LEU A 97 13.04 11.17 2.94
N LEU A 98 14.14 10.69 3.48
CA LEU A 98 15.06 11.47 4.31
C LEU A 98 16.45 11.30 3.72
N SER A 99 17.21 12.39 3.65
CA SER A 99 18.58 12.37 3.17
C SER A 99 19.52 13.00 4.19
N ASP A 100 20.70 12.42 4.36
CA ASP A 100 21.78 12.97 5.19
C ASP A 100 22.69 13.96 4.42
N ALA A 101 22.37 14.21 3.14
CA ALA A 101 23.02 15.20 2.28
C ALA A 101 21.99 15.84 1.34
N ASP A 102 22.33 16.99 0.76
CA ASP A 102 21.53 17.56 -0.32
C ASP A 102 21.64 16.66 -1.55
N VAL A 103 20.50 16.29 -2.13
CA VAL A 103 20.42 15.40 -3.31
C VAL A 103 19.39 15.97 -4.28
N ASP A 104 19.86 16.36 -5.45
CA ASP A 104 19.00 16.87 -6.51
C ASP A 104 18.55 15.74 -7.45
N ASP A 105 17.39 15.96 -8.07
CA ASP A 105 16.82 15.12 -9.11
C ASP A 105 16.66 13.63 -8.72
N TYR A 106 16.32 13.33 -7.46
CA TYR A 106 16.13 11.97 -6.98
C TYR A 106 14.80 11.38 -7.49
N PRO A 107 14.81 10.41 -8.42
CA PRO A 107 13.59 9.84 -8.98
C PRO A 107 13.01 8.76 -8.06
N ILE A 108 11.69 8.72 -8.01
CA ILE A 108 10.93 7.68 -7.30
C ILE A 108 9.69 7.31 -8.08
N ARG A 109 9.34 6.02 -8.05
CA ARG A 109 8.04 5.51 -8.46
C ARG A 109 7.41 4.65 -7.36
N TYR A 110 6.10 4.57 -7.36
CA TYR A 110 5.35 3.74 -6.43
C TYR A 110 4.01 3.32 -7.03
N LEU A 111 3.46 2.24 -6.48
CA LEU A 111 2.13 1.75 -6.83
C LEU A 111 1.27 1.68 -5.57
N ILE A 112 0.13 2.36 -5.61
CA ILE A 112 -0.87 2.33 -4.54
C ILE A 112 -2.15 1.71 -5.07
N ARG A 113 -2.76 0.82 -4.29
CA ARG A 113 -4.13 0.34 -4.53
C ARG A 113 -5.10 1.01 -3.59
N VAL A 114 -6.18 1.55 -4.15
CA VAL A 114 -7.32 2.04 -3.38
C VAL A 114 -8.51 1.10 -3.58
N SER A 115 -8.99 0.51 -2.49
CA SER A 115 -10.05 -0.50 -2.57
C SER A 115 -11.04 -0.40 -1.42
N LYS A 116 -12.30 -0.79 -1.65
CA LYS A 116 -13.24 -1.00 -0.54
C LYS A 116 -12.72 -2.17 0.30
N PRO A 117 -12.52 -1.98 1.62
CA PRO A 117 -11.95 -3.02 2.46
C PRO A 117 -12.91 -4.20 2.56
N SER A 118 -12.41 -5.41 2.30
CA SER A 118 -13.10 -6.66 2.59
C SER A 118 -13.31 -6.86 4.08
N VAL A 119 -14.19 -7.78 4.48
CA VAL A 119 -14.43 -8.10 5.90
C VAL A 119 -13.14 -8.47 6.63
N ILE A 120 -12.24 -9.22 5.98
CA ILE A 120 -10.93 -9.58 6.53
C ILE A 120 -10.04 -8.35 6.73
N GLU A 121 -9.94 -7.47 5.72
CA GLU A 121 -9.16 -6.24 5.81
C GLU A 121 -9.72 -5.29 6.87
N LYS A 122 -11.04 -5.24 7.02
CA LYS A 122 -11.68 -4.46 8.09
C LYS A 122 -11.24 -4.96 9.46
N ILE A 123 -11.23 -6.28 9.69
CA ILE A 123 -10.78 -6.85 10.96
C ILE A 123 -9.28 -6.57 11.18
N LEU A 124 -8.43 -6.83 10.17
CA LEU A 124 -6.98 -6.61 10.26
C LEU A 124 -6.59 -5.15 10.54
N LEU A 125 -7.36 -4.20 9.99
CA LEU A 125 -7.12 -2.77 10.17
C LEU A 125 -7.85 -2.19 11.40
N GLY A 126 -8.61 -3.00 12.13
CA GLY A 126 -9.44 -2.55 13.25
C GLY A 126 -10.54 -1.56 12.82
N ILE A 127 -11.07 -1.73 11.61
CA ILE A 127 -12.25 -1.03 11.10
C ILE A 127 -13.49 -1.75 11.62
N LYS A 128 -14.46 -1.00 12.14
CA LYS A 128 -15.71 -1.56 12.66
C LYS A 128 -16.49 -2.26 11.54
N LEU A 129 -16.92 -3.49 11.79
CA LEU A 129 -17.82 -4.23 10.91
C LEU A 129 -19.23 -3.62 10.92
N THR A 130 -19.86 -3.57 9.76
CA THR A 130 -21.26 -3.15 9.60
C THR A 130 -22.18 -4.36 9.53
N ASP A 131 -23.50 -4.15 9.65
CA ASP A 131 -24.48 -5.24 9.58
C ASP A 131 -24.41 -6.04 8.26
N ALA A 132 -23.93 -5.40 7.19
CA ALA A 132 -23.69 -6.06 5.90
C ALA A 132 -22.50 -7.04 5.93
N ASP A 133 -21.55 -6.86 6.86
CA ASP A 133 -20.39 -7.73 7.04
C ASP A 133 -20.72 -8.98 7.88
N THR A 134 -21.74 -8.88 8.75
CA THR A 134 -22.13 -9.91 9.73
C THR A 134 -22.41 -11.29 9.12
N PRO A 135 -23.15 -11.43 7.99
CA PRO A 135 -23.37 -12.74 7.37
C PRO A 135 -22.08 -13.41 6.91
N SER A 136 -21.11 -12.63 6.43
CA SER A 136 -19.81 -13.16 5.99
C SER A 136 -18.93 -13.52 7.18
N ASN A 137 -18.91 -12.68 8.22
CA ASN A 137 -18.15 -12.98 9.44
C ASN A 137 -18.66 -14.27 10.11
N ASN A 138 -19.98 -14.42 10.26
CA ASN A 138 -20.59 -15.58 10.90
C ASN A 138 -20.42 -16.87 10.08
N LYS A 139 -20.48 -16.77 8.74
CA LYS A 139 -20.34 -17.93 7.85
C LYS A 139 -18.94 -18.52 7.86
N PHE A 140 -17.91 -17.68 7.98
CA PHE A 140 -16.51 -18.10 7.87
C PHE A 140 -15.74 -18.04 9.19
N GLY A 141 -16.37 -17.59 10.29
CA GLY A 141 -15.73 -17.48 11.61
C GLY A 141 -14.51 -16.55 11.60
N LEU A 142 -14.54 -15.48 10.81
CA LEU A 142 -13.33 -14.70 10.49
C LEU A 142 -12.75 -14.00 11.73
N ASP A 143 -13.59 -13.46 12.61
CA ASP A 143 -13.14 -12.80 13.84
C ASP A 143 -12.44 -13.81 14.78
N ASP A 144 -13.02 -15.01 14.96
CA ASP A 144 -12.43 -16.07 15.80
C ASP A 144 -11.14 -16.64 15.21
N MET A 145 -11.07 -16.79 13.88
CA MET A 145 -9.85 -17.21 13.18
C MET A 145 -8.72 -16.19 13.35
N LEU A 146 -9.01 -14.90 13.21
CA LEU A 146 -8.00 -13.85 13.37
C LEU A 146 -7.56 -13.68 14.82
N ARG A 147 -8.49 -13.76 15.80
CA ARG A 147 -8.17 -13.70 17.24
C ARG A 147 -7.35 -14.88 17.74
N SER A 148 -7.54 -16.06 17.15
CA SER A 148 -6.75 -17.26 17.48
C SER A 148 -5.33 -17.24 16.89
N GLY A 149 -4.97 -16.18 16.15
CA GLY A 149 -3.70 -16.09 15.43
C GLY A 149 -3.63 -17.00 14.19
N TYR A 150 -4.73 -17.68 13.86
CA TYR A 150 -4.84 -18.50 12.66
C TYR A 150 -5.22 -17.62 11.47
N VAL A 151 -4.21 -17.04 10.84
CA VAL A 151 -4.37 -16.50 9.49
C VAL A 151 -4.17 -17.67 8.52
N PRO A 152 -5.18 -18.09 7.74
CA PRO A 152 -4.96 -19.10 6.71
C PRO A 152 -3.79 -18.66 5.85
N ARG A 153 -2.73 -19.48 5.76
CA ARG A 153 -1.55 -19.25 4.92
C ARG A 153 -2.03 -18.86 3.53
N ARG A 154 -2.01 -17.55 3.21
CA ARG A 154 -2.38 -16.92 1.91
C ARG A 154 -2.96 -17.94 0.91
N THR A 155 -4.15 -18.44 1.19
CA THR A 155 -4.72 -19.55 0.41
C THR A 155 -5.18 -18.94 -0.90
N SER A 156 -4.55 -19.33 -2.01
CA SER A 156 -4.98 -19.37 -3.41
C SER A 156 -5.91 -18.29 -4.02
N LEU A 157 -6.61 -17.42 -3.31
CA LEU A 157 -7.54 -16.40 -3.82
C LEU A 157 -6.83 -15.15 -4.34
N LEU A 158 -5.74 -14.72 -3.69
CA LEU A 158 -4.87 -13.65 -4.22
C LEU A 158 -3.99 -14.16 -5.36
N VAL A 159 -3.53 -15.41 -5.28
CA VAL A 159 -2.85 -16.10 -6.38
C VAL A 159 -3.82 -16.36 -7.53
N ALA A 160 -5.10 -16.69 -7.26
CA ALA A 160 -6.15 -16.82 -8.27
C ALA A 160 -6.47 -15.48 -8.91
N ARG A 161 -6.47 -14.36 -8.18
CA ARG A 161 -6.58 -13.03 -8.81
C ARG A 161 -5.39 -12.73 -9.73
N LYS A 162 -4.16 -13.07 -9.34
CA LYS A 162 -2.96 -12.93 -10.22
C LYS A 162 -2.96 -13.94 -11.39
N GLN A 163 -3.46 -15.16 -11.20
CA GLN A 163 -3.52 -16.20 -12.24
C GLN A 163 -4.68 -15.99 -13.22
N ILE A 164 -5.87 -15.61 -12.76
CA ILE A 164 -7.01 -15.27 -13.63
C ILE A 164 -6.66 -14.05 -14.50
N ALA A 165 -6.00 -13.03 -13.94
CA ALA A 165 -5.50 -11.91 -14.73
C ALA A 165 -4.49 -12.35 -15.80
N ARG A 166 -3.53 -13.22 -15.47
CA ARG A 166 -2.56 -13.78 -16.44
C ARG A 166 -3.21 -14.63 -17.52
N THR A 167 -4.23 -15.43 -17.21
CA THR A 167 -4.95 -16.26 -18.19
C THR A 167 -5.82 -15.41 -19.13
N ILE A 168 -6.34 -14.27 -18.66
CA ILE A 168 -7.07 -13.31 -19.51
C ILE A 168 -6.10 -12.60 -20.47
N THR A 169 -4.91 -12.20 -20.02
CA THR A 169 -3.91 -11.56 -20.90
C THR A 169 -3.36 -12.53 -21.94
N ALA A 170 -3.06 -13.78 -21.57
CA ALA A 170 -2.57 -14.79 -22.50
C ALA A 170 -3.58 -15.20 -23.59
N ASN A 171 -4.89 -15.02 -23.34
CA ASN A 171 -5.95 -15.25 -24.32
C ASN A 171 -6.35 -13.99 -25.11
N ALA A 172 -5.81 -12.81 -24.75
CA ALA A 172 -6.01 -11.56 -25.48
C ALA A 172 -4.92 -11.31 -26.53
N ASP A 173 -3.77 -11.98 -26.39
CA ASP A 173 -2.61 -11.92 -27.30
C ASP A 173 -2.48 -13.16 -28.21
N ALA A 174 -3.53 -13.99 -28.30
CA ALA A 174 -3.59 -15.19 -29.15
C ALA A 174 -4.56 -15.01 -30.33
#